data_AF-A0A0J1D113-F1
#
_entry.id   AF-A0A0J1D113-F1
#
_cell.length_a   1.000
_cell.length_b   1.000
_cell.length_c   1.000
_cell.angle_alpha   90.00
_cell.angle_beta   90.00
_cell.angle_gamma   90.00
#
_symmetry.space_group_name_H-M   'P 1'
#
loop_
_entity.id
_entity.type
_entity.pdbx_description
1 polymer ?
#
loop_
_entity_poly.entity_id
_entity_poly.type
_entity_poly.pdbx_seq_one_letter_code
_entity_poly.pdbx_strand_id
1 'polypeptide(L)'
;MRQDIEVGDHLLAINVEQKYNPADKAEAIGFNVRVIVTRHDGMPVRGSTLAEDSGELTGAHGPYTTVADAIAHGESWGRHFVARILGGAV
;
A
#
# COMPACT_ATOMS: atom_id res chain seq x y z
N MET A 1 -11.96 -0.41 -1.86
CA MET A 1 -11.91 -1.47 -0.82
C MET A 1 -10.76 -1.17 0.12
N ARG A 2 -10.88 -1.49 1.42
CA ARG A 2 -9.79 -1.33 2.37
C ARG A 2 -9.57 -2.63 3.13
N GLN A 3 -8.30 -2.97 3.37
CA GLN A 3 -7.88 -4.07 4.22
C GLN A 3 -6.74 -3.59 5.11
N ASP A 4 -6.84 -3.86 6.40
CA ASP A 4 -5.79 -3.56 7.36
C ASP A 4 -5.06 -4.87 7.75
N ILE A 5 -3.73 -4.83 7.81
CA ILE A 5 -2.88 -5.99 8.14
C ILE A 5 -1.88 -5.59 9.22
N GLU A 6 -1.76 -6.39 10.28
CA GLU A 6 -0.77 -6.20 11.34
C GLU A 6 0.54 -6.93 11.00
N VAL A 7 1.66 -6.22 11.13
CA VAL A 7 3.02 -6.74 10.88
C VAL A 7 3.95 -6.29 12.01
N GLY A 8 4.06 -7.12 13.05
CA GLY A 8 4.77 -6.75 14.28
C GLY A 8 4.10 -5.53 14.93
N ASP A 9 4.87 -4.50 15.26
CA ASP A 9 4.34 -3.25 15.84
C ASP A 9 3.74 -2.27 14.80
N HIS A 10 3.63 -2.69 13.54
CA HIS A 10 3.15 -1.85 12.44
C HIS A 10 1.78 -2.29 11.93
N LEU A 11 0.97 -1.31 11.56
CA LEU A 11 -0.27 -1.48 10.84
C LEU A 11 -0.09 -1.06 9.38
N LEU A 12 -0.50 -1.93 8.46
CA LEU A 12 -0.56 -1.67 7.03
C LEU A 12 -2.01 -1.46 6.62
N ALA A 13 -2.39 -0.21 6.32
CA ALA A 13 -3.70 0.11 5.75
C ALA A 13 -3.61 0.07 4.22
N ILE A 14 -4.11 -1.02 3.63
CA ILE A 14 -4.12 -1.27 2.19
C ILE A 14 -5.44 -0.77 1.61
N ASN A 15 -5.38 0.27 0.79
CA ASN A 15 -6.51 0.89 0.13
C ASN A 15 -6.46 0.59 -1.37
N VAL A 16 -7.45 -0.12 -1.87
CA VAL A 16 -7.62 -0.42 -3.29
C VAL A 16 -8.71 0.48 -3.86
N GLU A 17 -8.42 1.23 -4.90
CA GLU A 17 -9.39 2.08 -5.58
C GLU A 17 -9.58 1.61 -7.03
N GLN A 18 -10.79 1.80 -7.55
CA GLN A 18 -11.08 1.50 -8.95
C GLN A 18 -10.53 2.65 -9.80
N LYS A 19 -9.75 2.29 -10.82
CA LYS A 19 -9.20 3.25 -11.79
C LYS A 19 -10.10 3.27 -13.02
N TYR A 20 -10.37 4.48 -13.51
CA TYR A 20 -11.17 4.72 -14.70
C TYR A 20 -10.30 5.29 -15.82
N ASN A 21 -10.72 5.08 -17.06
CA ASN A 21 -10.06 5.66 -18.23
C ASN A 21 -10.14 7.19 -18.13
N PRO A 22 -9.03 7.93 -18.21
CA PRO A 22 -9.07 9.39 -18.20
C PRO A 22 -9.82 9.99 -19.39
N ALA A 23 -9.88 9.28 -20.53
CA ALA A 23 -10.63 9.69 -21.71
C ALA A 23 -12.14 9.34 -21.61
N ASP A 24 -12.48 8.30 -20.85
CA ASP A 24 -13.87 7.91 -20.56
C ASP A 24 -14.01 7.49 -19.09
N LYS A 25 -14.51 8.40 -18.26
CA LYS A 25 -14.63 8.18 -16.81
C LYS A 25 -15.68 7.12 -16.43
N ALA A 26 -16.48 6.63 -17.38
CA ALA A 26 -17.41 5.52 -17.15
C ALA A 26 -16.72 4.15 -17.34
N GLU A 27 -15.59 4.10 -18.06
CA GLU A 27 -14.86 2.87 -18.34
C GLU A 27 -13.89 2.56 -17.18
N ALA A 28 -14.17 1.51 -16.43
CA ALA A 28 -13.23 1.00 -15.43
C ALA A 28 -12.10 0.23 -16.12
N ILE A 29 -10.85 0.64 -15.88
CA ILE A 29 -9.64 0.07 -16.50
C ILE A 29 -8.84 -0.82 -15.55
N GLY A 30 -9.28 -0.95 -14.30
CA GLY A 30 -8.67 -1.82 -13.30
C GLY A 30 -8.64 -1.19 -11.92
N PHE A 31 -7.62 -1.54 -11.15
CA PHE A 31 -7.45 -1.13 -9.75
C PHE A 31 -6.05 -0.59 -9.50
N ASN A 32 -5.93 0.38 -8.62
CA ASN A 32 -4.67 0.79 -8.01
C ASN A 32 -4.66 0.35 -6.54
N VAL A 33 -3.50 0.39 -5.90
CA VAL A 33 -3.40 0.19 -4.45
C VAL A 33 -2.53 1.26 -3.84
N ARG A 34 -2.88 1.70 -2.63
CA ARG A 34 -2.08 2.57 -1.78
C ARG A 34 -1.96 1.93 -0.40
N VAL A 35 -0.76 1.92 0.14
CA VAL A 35 -0.46 1.37 1.46
C VAL A 35 0.00 2.50 2.37
N ILE A 36 -0.66 2.62 3.52
CA ILE A 36 -0.24 3.52 4.59
C ILE A 36 0.31 2.66 5.73
N VAL A 37 1.53 2.92 6.15
CA VAL A 37 2.21 2.23 7.25
C VAL A 37 2.25 3.15 8.47
N THR A 38 1.75 2.67 9.60
CA THR A 38 1.84 3.36 10.91
C THR A 38 2.31 2.40 11.99
N ARG A 39 2.78 2.91 13.14
CA ARG A 39 3.01 2.08 14.33
C ARG A 39 1.83 2.14 15.29
N HIS A 40 1.58 1.06 16.01
CA HIS A 40 0.49 1.00 17.02
C HIS A 40 0.75 1.89 18.24
N ASP A 41 2.02 2.10 18.59
CA ASP A 41 2.44 2.91 19.74
C ASP A 41 2.44 4.42 19.45
N GLY A 42 2.07 4.83 18.23
CA GLY A 42 2.07 6.23 17.80
C GLY A 42 3.47 6.82 17.61
N MET A 43 4.53 6.01 17.68
CA MET A 43 5.88 6.45 17.38
C MET A 43 6.10 6.59 15.87
N PRO A 44 7.12 7.36 15.44
CA PRO A 44 7.51 7.43 14.05
C PRO A 44 7.86 6.06 13.45
N VAL A 45 7.41 5.79 12.22
CA VAL A 45 7.79 4.60 11.44
C VAL A 45 9.26 4.65 11.02
N ARG A 46 9.80 5.85 10.73
CA ARG A 46 11.23 6.10 10.50
C ARG A 46 11.56 7.58 10.72
N GLY A 47 12.71 7.89 11.31
CA GLY A 47 13.10 9.27 11.57
C GLY A 47 12.01 10.03 12.35
N SER A 48 11.51 11.14 11.78
CA SER A 48 10.39 11.91 12.32
C SER A 48 9.04 11.62 11.63
N THR A 49 8.98 10.66 10.72
CA THR A 49 7.78 10.34 9.94
C THR A 49 6.84 9.43 10.74
N LEU A 50 5.64 9.90 11.07
CA LEU A 50 4.61 9.13 11.80
C LEU A 50 3.90 8.08 10.94
N ALA A 51 3.74 8.36 9.64
CA ALA A 51 3.09 7.47 8.69
C ALA A 51 3.85 7.51 7.36
N GLU A 52 4.12 6.35 6.77
CA GLU A 52 4.65 6.26 5.41
C GLU A 52 3.51 5.93 4.44
N ASP A 53 3.43 6.68 3.34
CA ASP A 53 2.51 6.42 2.23
C ASP A 53 3.32 5.87 1.04
N SER A 54 2.90 4.73 0.48
CA SER A 54 3.52 4.13 -0.71
C SER A 54 3.37 4.97 -1.98
N GLY A 55 2.46 5.95 -1.98
CA GLY A 55 1.89 6.52 -3.18
C GLY A 55 0.94 5.54 -3.89
N GLU A 56 0.52 5.90 -5.10
CA GLU A 56 -0.25 5.01 -5.98
C GLU A 56 0.67 3.92 -6.54
N LEU A 57 0.39 2.67 -6.19
CA LEU A 57 1.04 1.49 -6.76
C LEU A 57 0.17 0.91 -7.88
N THR A 58 0.83 0.54 -8.96
CA THR A 58 0.22 -0.14 -10.12
C THR A 58 1.11 -1.31 -10.54
N GLY A 59 0.55 -2.25 -11.31
CA GLY A 59 1.31 -3.34 -11.90
C GLY A 59 2.30 -2.83 -12.96
N ALA A 60 3.20 -3.72 -13.40
CA ALA A 60 4.24 -3.39 -14.39
C ALA A 60 3.69 -2.88 -15.74
N HIS A 61 2.43 -3.17 -16.04
CA HIS A 61 1.75 -2.81 -17.28
C HIS A 61 0.52 -1.92 -17.06
N GLY A 62 0.41 -1.28 -15.90
CA GLY A 62 -0.73 -0.41 -15.55
C GLY A 62 -1.57 -0.95 -14.38
N PRO A 63 -2.82 -0.48 -14.23
CA PRO A 63 -3.70 -0.89 -13.14
C PRO A 63 -3.86 -2.42 -13.03
N TYR A 64 -4.01 -2.93 -11.82
CA TYR A 64 -4.28 -4.35 -11.57
C TYR A 64 -5.65 -4.74 -12.13
N THR A 65 -5.75 -5.92 -12.73
CA THR A 65 -7.01 -6.42 -13.27
C THR A 65 -7.99 -6.83 -12.18
N THR A 66 -7.49 -7.29 -11.03
CA THR A 66 -8.32 -7.72 -9.90
C THR A 66 -7.96 -7.00 -8.60
N VAL A 67 -8.94 -6.90 -7.70
CA VAL A 67 -8.74 -6.39 -6.35
C VAL A 67 -7.77 -7.29 -5.56
N ALA A 68 -7.82 -8.61 -5.79
CA ALA A 68 -6.96 -9.56 -5.09
C ALA A 68 -5.47 -9.34 -5.45
N ASP A 69 -5.17 -9.12 -6.73
CA ASP A 69 -3.80 -8.82 -7.18
C ASP A 69 -3.28 -7.49 -6.60
N ALA A 70 -4.16 -6.48 -6.57
CA ALA A 70 -3.85 -5.19 -5.97
C ALA A 70 -3.53 -5.32 -4.48
N ILE A 71 -4.35 -6.09 -3.73
CA ILE A 71 -4.11 -6.37 -2.31
C ILE A 71 -2.81 -7.13 -2.11
N ALA A 72 -2.58 -8.21 -2.87
CA ALA A 72 -1.38 -9.03 -2.74
C ALA A 72 -0.10 -8.22 -2.99
N HIS A 73 -0.11 -7.32 -3.98
CA HIS A 73 1.02 -6.42 -4.21
C HIS A 73 1.16 -5.41 -3.05
N GLY A 74 0.08 -4.77 -2.62
CA GLY A 74 0.11 -3.83 -1.50
C GLY A 74 0.66 -4.47 -0.22
N GLU A 75 0.24 -5.69 0.09
CA GLU A 75 0.75 -6.45 1.23
C GLU A 75 2.24 -6.77 1.07
N SER A 76 2.66 -7.25 -0.11
CA SER A 76 4.07 -7.53 -0.39
C SER A 76 4.95 -6.29 -0.24
N TRP A 77 4.50 -5.14 -0.74
CA TRP A 77 5.20 -3.87 -0.60
C TRP A 77 5.31 -3.46 0.88
N GLY A 78 4.19 -3.51 1.62
CA GLY A 78 4.16 -3.10 3.03
C GLY A 78 5.02 -3.99 3.93
N ARG A 79 4.96 -5.32 3.73
CA ARG A 79 5.84 -6.27 4.44
C ARG A 79 7.32 -6.03 4.11
N HIS A 80 7.64 -5.78 2.84
CA HIS A 80 9.01 -5.47 2.44
C HIS A 80 9.51 -4.16 3.07
N PHE A 81 8.67 -3.12 3.10
CA PHE A 81 8.99 -1.84 3.73
C PHE A 81 9.27 -1.99 5.23
N VAL A 82 8.39 -2.68 5.96
CA VAL A 82 8.58 -2.95 7.40
C VAL A 82 9.86 -3.76 7.63
N ALA A 83 10.09 -4.82 6.84
CA ALA A 83 11.32 -5.61 6.93
C ALA A 83 12.58 -4.77 6.70
N ARG A 84 12.55 -3.80 5.78
CA ARG A 84 13.66 -2.88 5.52
C ARG A 84 13.91 -1.90 6.66
N ILE A 85 12.87 -1.40 7.32
CA ILE A 85 13.03 -0.55 8.51
C ILE A 85 13.62 -1.36 9.67
N LEU A 86 13.08 -2.56 9.91
CA LEU A 86 13.53 -3.41 11.02
C LEU A 86 14.93 -3.99 10.79
N GLY A 87 15.27 -4.34 9.54
CA GLY A 87 16.58 -4.88 9.16
C GLY A 87 17.61 -3.82 8.74
N GLY A 88 17.21 -2.55 8.66
CA GLY A 88 18.05 -1.42 8.24
C GLY A 88 18.66 -0.62 9.40
N ALA A 89 18.50 -1.07 10.64
CA ALA A 89 19.32 -0.61 11.76
C ALA A 89 20.73 -1.19 11.60
N VAL A 90 21.57 -0.50 10.82
CA VAL A 90 23.03 -0.69 10.80
C VAL A 90 23.67 0.53 11.43
#